data_AF-A0A168M0E5-F1
#
_entry.id   AF-A0A168M0E5-F1
#
_cell.length_a   1.000
_cell.length_b   1.000
_cell.length_c   1.000
_cell.angle_alpha   90.00
_cell.angle_beta   90.00
_cell.angle_gamma   90.00
#
_symmetry.space_group_name_H-M   'P 1'
#
loop_
_entity.id
_entity.type
_entity.pdbx_description
1 polymer ?
#
loop_
_entity_poly.entity_id
_entity_poly.type
_entity_poly.pdbx_seq_one_letter_code
_entity_poly.pdbx_strand_id
1 'polypeptide(L)' 'MDTSHVSALEEKHRGLETRLRDEMNRPAPDNSRIQALKKQKLRIKEEIAHH' A
#
# COMPACT_ATOMS: atom_id res chain seq x y z
N MET A 1 23.37 -5.14 -1.48
CA MET A 1 22.71 -3.84 -1.17
C MET A 1 21.18 -3.95 -1.31
N ASP A 2 20.61 -5.16 -1.22
CA ASP A 2 19.16 -5.44 -1.35
C ASP A 2 18.30 -4.88 -0.21
N THR A 3 18.87 -4.72 0.98
CA THR A 3 18.14 -4.23 2.16
C THR A 3 17.52 -2.86 1.94
N SER A 4 18.16 -1.99 1.16
CA SER A 4 17.63 -0.65 0.84
C SER A 4 16.42 -0.69 -0.10
N HIS A 5 16.37 -1.65 -1.03
CA HIS A 5 15.25 -1.79 -1.95
C HIS A 5 14.00 -2.30 -1.23
N VAL A 6 14.14 -3.40 -0.47
CA VAL A 6 13.04 -3.95 0.34
C VAL A 6 12.53 -2.92 1.36
N SER A 7 13.44 -2.20 2.05
CA SER A 7 13.03 -1.15 3.01
C SER A 7 12.19 -0.05 2.35
N ALA A 8 12.54 0.37 1.14
CA ALA A 8 11.79 1.37 0.39
C ALA A 8 10.41 0.86 -0.04
N LEU A 9 10.29 -0.44 -0.38
CA LEU A 9 9.02 -1.07 -0.68
C LEU A 9 8.13 -1.20 0.56
N GLU A 10 8.71 -1.56 1.70
CA GLU A 10 7.99 -1.61 2.97
C GLU A 10 7.48 -0.22 3.39
N GLU A 11 8.27 0.83 3.20
CA GLU A 11 7.84 2.21 3.48
C GLU A 11 6.67 2.62 2.58
N LYS A 12 6.74 2.33 1.28
CA LYS A 12 5.61 2.56 0.36
C LYS A 12 4.37 1.76 0.76
N HIS A 13 4.55 0.49 1.16
CA HIS A 13 3.46 -0.35 1.64
C HIS A 13 2.77 0.25 2.87
N ARG A 14 3.55 0.69 3.87
CA ARG A 14 3.04 1.39 5.06
C ARG A 14 2.29 2.67 4.68
N GLY A 15 2.82 3.45 3.74
CA GLY A 15 2.15 4.66 3.24
C GLY A 15 0.78 4.38 2.60
N LEU A 16 0.67 3.30 1.81
CA LEU A 16 -0.59 2.87 1.21
C LEU A 16 -1.60 2.38 2.25
N GLU A 17 -1.15 1.69 3.31
CA GLU A 17 -2.02 1.28 4.41
C GLU A 17 -2.62 2.47 5.15
N THR A 18 -1.81 3.48 5.46
CA THR A 18 -2.28 4.70 6.11
C THR A 18 -3.34 5.39 5.25
N ARG A 19 -3.09 5.55 3.94
CA ARG A 19 -4.07 6.16 3.00
C ARG A 19 -5.35 5.35 2.88
N LEU A 20 -5.26 4.02 2.88
CA LEU A 20 -6.41 3.14 2.83
C LEU A 20 -7.26 3.28 4.10
N ARG A 21 -6.60 3.31 5.28
CA ARG A 21 -7.27 3.48 6.57
C ARG A 21 -7.93 4.85 6.68
N ASP A 22 -7.24 5.89 6.24
CA ASP A 22 -7.79 7.25 6.17
C ASP A 22 -9.05 7.28 5.31
N GLU A 23 -9.01 6.77 4.08
CA GLU A 23 -10.16 6.74 3.18
C GLU A 23 -11.34 5.94 3.74
N MET A 24 -11.07 4.80 4.37
CA MET A 24 -12.11 3.96 5.00
C MET A 24 -12.75 4.61 6.23
N ASN A 25 -12.04 5.48 6.93
CA ASN A 25 -12.55 6.20 8.10
C ASN A 25 -13.38 7.44 7.73
N ARG A 26 -13.41 7.83 6.45
CA ARG A 26 -14.21 8.97 6.00
C ARG A 26 -15.71 8.63 6.05
N PRO A 27 -16.58 9.58 6.41
CA PRO A 27 -18.03 9.35 6.50
C PRO A 27 -18.68 8.99 5.16
N ALA A 28 -18.06 9.36 4.04
CA ALA A 28 -18.43 8.95 2.69
C ALA A 28 -17.18 8.43 1.95
N PRO A 29 -16.83 7.14 2.11
CA PRO A 29 -15.60 6.60 1.54
C PRO A 29 -15.69 6.48 0.01
N ASP A 30 -14.61 6.83 -0.69
CA ASP A 30 -14.49 6.56 -2.12
C ASP A 30 -14.08 5.10 -2.35
N ASN A 31 -15.05 4.28 -2.74
CA ASN A 31 -14.81 2.86 -3.02
C ASN A 31 -13.82 2.62 -4.18
N SER A 32 -13.82 3.47 -5.22
CA SER A 32 -12.89 3.34 -6.35
C SER A 32 -11.46 3.59 -5.88
N ARG A 33 -11.26 4.59 -5.02
CA ARG A 33 -9.97 4.92 -4.41
C ARG A 33 -9.49 3.83 -3.45
N ILE A 34 -10.39 3.28 -2.63
CA ILE A 34 -10.11 2.13 -1.76
C ILE A 34 -9.64 0.92 -2.58
N GLN A 35 -10.33 0.60 -3.68
CA GLN A 35 -9.95 -0.53 -4.55
C GLN A 35 -8.59 -0.30 -5.22
N ALA A 36 -8.32 0.93 -5.69
CA ALA A 36 -7.03 1.30 -6.26
C ALA A 36 -5.88 1.15 -5.24
N LEU A 37 -6.08 1.64 -4.01
CA LEU A 37 -5.11 1.53 -2.92
C LEU A 37 -4.84 0.07 -2.53
N LYS A 38 -5.88 -0.77 -2.44
CA LYS A 38 -5.74 -2.21 -2.18
C LYS A 38 -4.95 -2.92 -3.28
N LYS A 39 -5.21 -2.61 -4.55
CA LYS A 39 -4.48 -3.18 -5.69
C LYS A 39 -3.00 -2.77 -5.69
N GLN A 40 -2.71 -1.51 -5.39
CA GLN A 40 -1.32 -1.04 -5.24
C GLN A 40 -0.62 -1.74 -4.07
N LYS A 41 -1.28 -1.89 -2.93
CA LYS A 41 -0.75 -2.59 -1.76
C LYS A 41 -0.42 -4.06 -2.07
N LEU A 42 -1.31 -4.75 -2.81
CA LEU A 42 -1.09 -6.13 -3.24
C LEU A 42 0.16 -6.25 -4.11
N ARG A 43 0.31 -5.38 -5.12
CA ARG A 43 1.49 -5.38 -6.02
C ARG A 43 2.80 -5.20 -5.26
N ILE A 44 2.86 -4.25 -4.31
CA ILE A 44 4.06 -4.03 -3.51
C ILE A 44 4.36 -5.24 -2.62
N LYS A 45 3.32 -5.86 -2.04
CA LYS A 45 3.48 -7.09 -1.26
C LYS A 45 4.06 -8.24 -2.11
N GLU A 46 3.60 -8.38 -3.35
CA GLU A 46 4.14 -9.37 -4.30
C GLU A 46 5.59 -9.06 -4.68
N GLU A 47 5.93 -7.78 -4.90
CA GLU A 47 7.28 -7.33 -5.21
C GLU A 47 8.26 -7.57 -4.05
N ILE A 48 7.83 -7.36 -2.80
CA ILE A 48 8.61 -7.71 -1.59
C ILE A 48 8.78 -9.23 -1.48
N ALA A 49 7.74 -10.02 -1.78
CA ALA A 49 7.80 -11.47 -1.65
C ALA A 49 8.64 -12.16 -2.75
N HIS A 50 8.85 -11.49 -3.88
CA HIS A 50 9.64 -11.98 -5.00
C HIS A 50 11.12 -11.53 -4.94
N HIS A 51 11.51 -10.77 -3.92
CA HIS A 51 12.88 -10.35 -3.62
C HIS A 51 13.44 -11.17 -2.45
#